data_AF-C7NP73-F1
#
_entry.id   AF-C7NP73-F1
#
_cell.length_a   1.000
_cell.length_b   1.000
_cell.length_c   1.000
_cell.angle_alpha   90.00
_cell.angle_beta   90.00
_cell.angle_gamma   90.00
#
_symmetry.space_group_name_H-M   'P 1'
#
loop_
_entity.id
_entity.type
_entity.pdbx_description
1 polymer ?
#
loop_
_entity_poly.entity_id
_entity_poly.type
_entity_poly.pdbx_seq_one_letter_code
_entity_poly.pdbx_strand_id
1 'polypeptide(L)'
;MDFTDRDVLRSTPLEELVIPDGTTVEEHDLVTDSDVIVGGQSTVEFGVRGNNVIAGERTRFEGHIEAEGDCRLDMWCDVAEDVLVGEDAYLGERVHIGGELKVAGDLDIGDDVDIDEGFEANGWIVIRNPMPTIVFLFVYLSHLLRIGEEDTAEDVLAAALDADREAQPLLVPRGTHVSDDAWRVSAPARIGDDCRLHGNLRAESLTVGRDTTVFGSLRAKNDLTVGRASEIKGDVTTRNGTVSIGPGVHVWGDISAENVALHENATVDGTIRASNEMRMHTNSVLEDVDEAAEAMAAVADNLDAVETGETDASEHEQQAATEPNADEVDPLEQPTATESGSETDAADEDGAVGAGADEASEQQEATTPTAETDAADDDDAQGSGGDASETPD
;
A
#
# COMPACT_ATOMS: atom_id res chain seq x y z
N MET A 1 34.07 -12.62 -22.79
CA MET A 1 32.94 -12.31 -21.91
C MET A 1 32.89 -10.80 -21.86
N ASP A 2 31.94 -10.25 -22.60
CA ASP A 2 31.76 -8.82 -22.79
C ASP A 2 31.25 -8.18 -21.49
N PHE A 3 31.95 -7.13 -21.05
CA PHE A 3 31.60 -6.31 -19.89
C PHE A 3 30.59 -5.23 -20.31
N THR A 4 29.40 -5.63 -20.75
CA THR A 4 28.32 -4.69 -21.11
C THR A 4 27.12 -4.72 -20.18
N ASP A 5 27.21 -5.41 -19.06
CA ASP A 5 26.15 -5.44 -18.06
C ASP A 5 26.34 -4.30 -17.04
N ARG A 6 25.97 -3.09 -17.47
CA ARG A 6 25.99 -1.88 -16.61
C ARG A 6 24.64 -1.60 -15.96
N ASP A 7 23.62 -2.42 -16.21
CA ASP A 7 22.26 -2.21 -15.68
C ASP A 7 21.98 -3.02 -14.40
N VAL A 8 22.63 -4.16 -14.18
CA VAL A 8 22.40 -4.98 -12.97
C VAL A 8 22.94 -4.33 -11.68
N LEU A 9 23.82 -3.33 -11.77
CA LEU A 9 24.36 -2.59 -10.61
C LEU A 9 23.58 -1.31 -10.26
N ARG A 10 22.42 -1.07 -10.89
CA ARG A 10 21.58 0.13 -10.63
C ARG A 10 20.26 -0.15 -9.92
N SER A 11 19.76 -1.37 -9.90
CA SER A 11 18.62 -1.70 -9.06
C SER A 11 19.15 -2.08 -7.69
N THR A 12 19.45 -1.08 -6.85
CA THR A 12 19.44 -1.36 -5.42
C THR A 12 18.03 -1.85 -5.11
N PRO A 13 17.80 -3.00 -4.47
CA PRO A 13 16.45 -3.55 -4.29
C PRO A 13 15.49 -2.60 -3.57
N LEU A 14 16.01 -1.55 -2.92
CA LEU A 14 15.27 -0.46 -2.27
C LEU A 14 14.97 0.76 -3.17
N GLU A 15 15.28 0.67 -4.47
CA GLU A 15 15.07 1.73 -5.45
C GLU A 15 13.94 1.42 -6.44
N GLU A 16 13.14 0.39 -6.21
CA GLU A 16 11.93 0.09 -6.98
C GLU A 16 10.70 0.17 -6.06
N LEU A 17 9.55 0.63 -6.59
CA LEU A 17 8.26 0.43 -5.93
C LEU A 17 7.83 -1.01 -6.14
N VAL A 18 7.70 -1.79 -5.08
CA VAL A 18 7.19 -3.16 -5.15
C VAL A 18 5.89 -3.22 -4.39
N ILE A 19 4.82 -3.60 -5.07
CA ILE A 19 3.52 -3.91 -4.47
C ILE A 19 3.36 -5.43 -4.54
N PRO A 20 3.29 -6.14 -3.40
CA PRO A 20 3.21 -7.58 -3.40
C PRO A 20 1.81 -8.07 -3.75
N ASP A 21 1.73 -9.38 -4.02
CA ASP A 21 0.50 -10.04 -4.42
C ASP A 21 -0.61 -9.84 -3.37
N GLY A 22 -1.86 -9.78 -3.82
CA GLY A 22 -3.01 -9.61 -2.94
C GLY A 22 -3.14 -8.23 -2.27
N THR A 23 -2.26 -7.27 -2.58
CA THR A 23 -2.35 -5.92 -1.99
C THR A 23 -3.63 -5.22 -2.44
N THR A 24 -4.36 -4.66 -1.48
CA THR A 24 -5.60 -3.93 -1.72
C THR A 24 -5.51 -2.51 -1.19
N VAL A 25 -5.83 -1.54 -2.05
CA VAL A 25 -6.07 -0.15 -1.66
C VAL A 25 -7.57 -0.02 -1.35
N GLU A 26 -7.88 0.12 -0.08
CA GLU A 26 -9.20 0.50 0.41
C GLU A 26 -9.34 2.04 0.39
N GLU A 27 -10.50 2.58 0.78
CA GLU A 27 -10.78 4.02 0.64
C GLU A 27 -9.76 4.90 1.39
N HIS A 28 -9.25 4.41 2.52
CA HIS A 28 -8.28 5.14 3.34
C HIS A 28 -7.01 4.34 3.60
N ASP A 29 -6.99 3.04 3.31
CA ASP A 29 -5.94 2.14 3.80
C ASP A 29 -5.26 1.37 2.68
N LEU A 30 -3.94 1.26 2.78
CA LEU A 30 -3.12 0.36 2.01
C LEU A 30 -2.91 -0.92 2.81
N VAL A 31 -3.60 -1.99 2.42
CA VAL A 31 -3.66 -3.26 3.15
C VAL A 31 -2.84 -4.32 2.41
N THR A 32 -1.92 -4.96 3.12
CA THR A 32 -1.14 -6.10 2.62
C THR A 32 -0.90 -7.10 3.76
N ASP A 33 -0.82 -8.38 3.43
CA ASP A 33 -0.44 -9.43 4.41
C ASP A 33 1.10 -9.49 4.62
N SER A 34 1.86 -8.75 3.80
CA SER A 34 3.32 -8.71 3.84
C SER A 34 3.87 -7.62 4.78
N ASP A 35 5.19 -7.63 4.97
CA ASP A 35 5.90 -6.50 5.57
C ASP A 35 5.78 -5.25 4.69
N VAL A 36 5.72 -4.08 5.31
CA VAL A 36 5.72 -2.77 4.67
C VAL A 36 7.01 -2.03 4.98
N ILE A 37 7.73 -1.63 3.94
CA ILE A 37 8.97 -0.86 4.03
C ILE A 37 8.79 0.45 3.27
N VAL A 38 8.78 1.56 3.99
CA VAL A 38 8.69 2.90 3.40
C VAL A 38 10.06 3.57 3.48
N GLY A 39 10.65 3.83 2.33
CA GLY A 39 11.90 4.56 2.19
C GLY A 39 11.76 6.01 2.63
N GLY A 40 12.84 6.58 3.16
CA GLY A 40 12.80 7.92 3.74
C GLY A 40 12.40 9.04 2.76
N GLN A 41 12.01 10.19 3.33
CA GLN A 41 11.51 11.37 2.62
C GLN A 41 10.27 11.10 1.75
N SER A 42 9.49 10.07 2.09
CA SER A 42 8.27 9.71 1.38
C SER A 42 7.04 10.26 2.08
N THR A 43 5.93 10.34 1.35
CA THR A 43 4.63 10.72 1.88
C THR A 43 3.61 9.69 1.44
N VAL A 44 2.92 9.10 2.40
CA VAL A 44 1.83 8.14 2.20
C VAL A 44 0.58 8.78 2.79
N GLU A 45 -0.39 9.15 1.94
CA GLU A 45 -1.63 9.80 2.38
C GLU A 45 -2.66 8.80 2.93
N PHE A 46 -2.42 7.49 2.73
CA PHE A 46 -3.24 6.41 3.27
C PHE A 46 -2.81 6.02 4.69
N GLY A 47 -3.73 5.38 5.41
CA GLY A 47 -3.38 4.46 6.48
C GLY A 47 -2.64 3.24 5.93
N VAL A 48 -1.78 2.63 6.74
CA VAL A 48 -0.96 1.49 6.32
C VAL A 48 -1.21 0.34 7.26
N ARG A 49 -1.66 -0.79 6.71
CA ARG A 49 -1.85 -2.04 7.43
C ARG A 49 -0.99 -3.14 6.83
N GLY A 50 -0.17 -3.76 7.67
CA GLY A 50 0.75 -4.83 7.26
C GLY A 50 1.21 -5.70 8.42
N ASN A 51 2.06 -6.67 8.10
CA ASN A 51 2.67 -7.53 9.11
C ASN A 51 3.65 -6.72 9.97
N ASN A 52 4.85 -6.43 9.46
CA ASN A 52 5.76 -5.47 10.07
C ASN A 52 5.76 -4.15 9.30
N VAL A 53 5.85 -3.02 9.99
CA VAL A 53 5.93 -1.69 9.33
C VAL A 53 7.25 -1.02 9.66
N ILE A 54 8.05 -0.73 8.64
CA ILE A 54 9.35 -0.05 8.76
C ILE A 54 9.29 1.25 7.95
N ALA A 55 9.30 2.39 8.62
CA ALA A 55 9.36 3.70 8.00
C ALA A 55 10.75 4.32 8.16
N GLY A 56 11.39 4.68 7.05
CA GLY A 56 12.67 5.37 7.02
C GLY A 56 12.55 6.85 7.41
N GLU A 57 13.69 7.53 7.50
CA GLU A 57 13.75 8.91 8.01
C GLU A 57 12.82 9.89 7.26
N ARG A 58 12.21 10.83 8.00
CA ARG A 58 11.37 11.91 7.44
C ARG A 58 10.22 11.40 6.57
N THR A 59 9.65 10.26 6.93
CA THR A 59 8.44 9.76 6.27
C THR A 59 7.22 10.40 6.91
N ARG A 60 6.24 10.76 6.08
CA ARG A 60 4.94 11.27 6.53
C ARG A 60 3.83 10.29 6.18
N PHE A 61 3.00 9.96 7.15
CA PHE A 61 1.76 9.22 7.00
C PHE A 61 0.59 10.14 7.35
N GLU A 62 -0.36 10.33 6.43
CA GLU A 62 -1.57 11.13 6.71
C GLU A 62 -2.72 10.29 7.30
N GLY A 63 -2.62 8.96 7.25
CA GLY A 63 -3.52 8.04 7.97
C GLY A 63 -2.82 7.34 9.15
N HIS A 64 -3.49 6.32 9.68
CA HIS A 64 -3.01 5.49 10.78
C HIS A 64 -1.99 4.44 10.33
N ILE A 65 -1.30 3.83 11.29
CA ILE A 65 -0.43 2.67 11.04
C ILE A 65 -0.94 1.50 11.90
N GLU A 66 -1.20 0.36 11.27
CA GLU A 66 -1.53 -0.90 11.94
C GLU A 66 -0.52 -1.97 11.54
N ALA A 67 0.33 -2.37 12.49
CA ALA A 67 1.29 -3.45 12.33
C ALA A 67 0.84 -4.65 13.17
N GLU A 68 0.62 -5.80 12.55
CA GLU A 68 0.31 -7.04 13.26
C GLU A 68 1.50 -7.56 14.09
N GLY A 69 2.71 -7.32 13.59
CA GLY A 69 3.99 -7.59 14.25
C GLY A 69 4.64 -6.31 14.78
N ASP A 70 5.89 -6.09 14.38
CA ASP A 70 6.71 -4.98 14.85
C ASP A 70 6.48 -3.69 14.04
N CYS A 71 6.55 -2.55 14.71
CA CYS A 71 6.53 -1.24 14.07
C CYS A 71 7.81 -0.46 14.36
N ARG A 72 8.44 0.06 13.32
CA ARG A 72 9.68 0.83 13.42
C ARG A 72 9.58 2.14 12.65
N LEU A 73 9.53 3.25 13.37
CA LEU A 73 9.52 4.59 12.81
C LEU A 73 10.88 5.24 13.04
N ASP A 74 11.59 5.56 11.96
CA ASP A 74 12.90 6.21 12.07
C ASP A 74 12.77 7.72 12.34
N MET A 75 13.91 8.41 12.40
CA MET A 75 14.02 9.82 12.77
C MET A 75 13.07 10.73 11.99
N TRP A 76 12.43 11.69 12.68
CA TRP A 76 11.54 12.69 12.09
C TRP A 76 10.34 12.12 11.31
N CYS A 77 9.89 10.90 11.62
CA CYS A 77 8.63 10.42 11.08
C CYS A 77 7.46 11.20 11.68
N ASP A 78 6.42 11.41 10.88
CA ASP A 78 5.22 12.16 11.23
C ASP A 78 4.01 11.31 10.82
N VAL A 79 3.25 10.83 11.80
CA VAL A 79 2.02 10.04 11.60
C VAL A 79 0.85 10.88 12.09
N ALA A 80 -0.12 11.15 11.23
CA ALA A 80 -1.22 12.05 11.55
C ALA A 80 -2.26 11.44 12.49
N GLU A 81 -2.47 10.12 12.42
CA GLU A 81 -3.47 9.40 13.21
C GLU A 81 -2.81 8.39 14.17
N ASP A 82 -3.55 7.33 14.53
CA ASP A 82 -3.15 6.32 15.50
C ASP A 82 -2.01 5.41 14.99
N VAL A 83 -1.22 4.87 15.91
CA VAL A 83 -0.24 3.81 15.64
C VAL A 83 -0.55 2.62 16.53
N LEU A 84 -0.95 1.51 15.90
CA LEU A 84 -1.32 0.25 16.55
C LEU A 84 -0.29 -0.82 16.21
N VAL A 85 0.29 -1.44 17.24
CA VAL A 85 1.40 -2.40 17.10
C VAL A 85 1.11 -3.66 17.89
N GLY A 86 1.08 -4.80 17.21
CA GLY A 86 0.76 -6.11 17.79
C GLY A 86 1.92 -6.77 18.54
N GLU A 87 3.17 -6.43 18.20
CA GLU A 87 4.38 -6.86 18.92
C GLU A 87 5.16 -5.64 19.45
N ASP A 88 6.42 -5.44 19.05
CA ASP A 88 7.29 -4.42 19.62
C ASP A 88 7.32 -3.14 18.76
N ALA A 89 7.43 -1.99 19.41
CA ALA A 89 7.48 -0.68 18.75
C ALA A 89 8.82 0.03 19.01
N TYR A 90 9.40 0.57 17.93
CA TYR A 90 10.68 1.28 17.95
C TYR A 90 10.53 2.67 17.32
N LEU A 91 10.53 3.70 18.15
CA LEU A 91 10.36 5.10 17.72
C LEU A 91 11.69 5.85 17.78
N GLY A 92 12.16 6.34 16.63
CA GLY A 92 13.35 7.18 16.52
C GLY A 92 13.19 8.56 17.15
N GLU A 93 14.23 9.37 17.09
CA GLU A 93 14.19 10.75 17.62
C GLU A 93 13.27 11.66 16.77
N ARG A 94 12.56 12.54 17.46
CA ARG A 94 11.60 13.51 16.90
C ARG A 94 10.52 12.89 16.03
N VAL A 95 10.08 11.69 16.38
CA VAL A 95 8.84 11.13 15.84
C VAL A 95 7.66 11.91 16.41
N HIS A 96 6.68 12.21 15.57
CA HIS A 96 5.41 12.82 15.94
C HIS A 96 4.27 11.87 15.57
N ILE A 97 3.37 11.61 16.52
CA ILE A 97 2.15 10.83 16.35
C ILE A 97 0.98 11.71 16.77
N GLY A 98 0.11 12.07 15.83
CA GLY A 98 -1.06 12.93 16.06
C GLY A 98 -2.23 12.22 16.74
N GLY A 99 -2.26 10.88 16.73
CA GLY A 99 -3.24 10.06 17.44
C GLY A 99 -2.69 9.40 18.70
N GLU A 100 -3.25 8.24 19.03
CA GLU A 100 -2.84 7.39 20.15
C GLU A 100 -1.84 6.32 19.67
N LEU A 101 -0.81 6.06 20.49
CA LEU A 101 0.10 4.92 20.29
C LEU A 101 -0.30 3.74 21.18
N LYS A 102 -0.68 2.61 20.59
CA LYS A 102 -0.96 1.36 21.32
C LYS A 102 0.01 0.26 20.92
N VAL A 103 0.70 -0.29 21.91
CA VAL A 103 1.72 -1.34 21.72
C VAL A 103 1.42 -2.53 22.62
N ALA A 104 1.27 -3.71 22.03
CA ALA A 104 1.02 -4.94 22.79
C ALA A 104 2.31 -5.54 23.40
N GLY A 105 3.47 -5.27 22.83
CA GLY A 105 4.78 -5.67 23.33
C GLY A 105 5.58 -4.55 24.01
N ASP A 106 6.89 -4.60 23.83
CA ASP A 106 7.85 -3.64 24.36
C ASP A 106 7.90 -2.37 23.49
N LEU A 107 8.23 -1.23 24.12
CA LEU A 107 8.28 0.06 23.45
C LEU A 107 9.63 0.75 23.71
N ASP A 108 10.46 0.85 22.67
CA ASP A 108 11.69 1.64 22.66
C ASP A 108 11.37 3.05 22.10
N ILE A 109 11.57 4.10 22.91
CA ILE A 109 11.26 5.49 22.53
C ILE A 109 12.53 6.33 22.51
N GLY A 110 12.77 7.01 21.39
CA GLY A 110 13.86 7.95 21.21
C GLY A 110 13.66 9.31 21.86
N ASP A 111 14.59 10.22 21.55
CA ASP A 111 14.59 11.58 22.12
C ASP A 111 13.57 12.48 21.40
N ASP A 112 12.95 13.40 22.14
CA ASP A 112 12.01 14.40 21.61
C ASP A 112 10.80 13.80 20.83
N VAL A 113 10.33 12.60 21.20
CA VAL A 113 9.11 12.01 20.62
C VAL A 113 7.86 12.70 21.19
N ASP A 114 6.93 13.06 20.31
CA ASP A 114 5.67 13.73 20.64
C ASP A 114 4.48 12.85 20.24
N ILE A 115 3.53 12.66 21.16
CA ILE A 115 2.35 11.82 20.96
C ILE A 115 1.15 12.58 21.54
N ASP A 116 0.27 13.03 20.65
CA ASP A 116 -0.79 14.00 20.98
C ASP A 116 -1.86 13.43 21.91
N GLU A 117 -2.36 12.21 21.64
CA GLU A 117 -3.42 11.57 22.42
C GLU A 117 -2.90 10.63 23.52
N GLY A 118 -1.58 10.47 23.62
CA GLY A 118 -0.90 9.63 24.61
C GLY A 118 -0.56 8.23 24.09
N PHE A 119 0.00 7.39 24.97
CA PHE A 119 0.45 6.05 24.61
C PHE A 119 0.14 4.99 25.67
N GLU A 120 -0.14 3.77 25.22
CA GLU A 120 -0.31 2.57 26.03
C GLU A 120 0.64 1.48 25.54
N ALA A 121 1.45 0.93 26.43
CA ALA A 121 2.31 -0.21 26.14
C ALA A 121 2.13 -1.29 27.22
N ASN A 122 1.89 -2.53 26.80
CA ASN A 122 1.71 -3.66 27.73
C ASN A 122 3.04 -4.28 28.19
N GLY A 123 4.12 -4.09 27.42
CA GLY A 123 5.47 -4.52 27.74
C GLY A 123 6.31 -3.46 28.45
N TRP A 124 7.62 -3.59 28.33
CA TRP A 124 8.59 -2.68 28.92
C TRP A 124 8.78 -1.44 28.07
N ILE A 125 8.65 -0.26 28.68
CA ILE A 125 8.96 1.00 28.04
C ILE A 125 10.41 1.37 28.35
N VAL A 126 11.23 1.52 27.31
CA VAL A 126 12.63 1.90 27.44
C VAL A 126 12.92 3.17 26.64
N ILE A 127 13.35 4.21 27.35
CA ILE A 127 13.67 5.51 26.72
C ILE A 127 15.14 5.49 26.29
N ARG A 128 15.36 5.19 25.01
CA ARG A 128 16.65 5.20 24.32
C ARG A 128 16.38 5.45 22.84
N ASN A 129 17.21 6.24 22.17
CA ASN A 129 17.12 6.39 20.72
C ASN A 129 17.44 5.06 20.03
N PRO A 130 16.46 4.36 19.42
CA PRO A 130 16.73 3.12 18.71
C PRO A 130 17.67 3.44 17.55
N MET A 131 18.80 2.74 17.50
CA MET A 131 19.80 2.93 16.44
C MET A 131 19.12 2.75 15.08
N PRO A 132 19.22 3.69 14.12
CA PRO A 132 18.61 3.55 12.80
C PRO A 132 18.95 2.20 12.16
N THR A 133 17.98 1.58 11.46
CA THR A 133 18.08 0.18 10.99
C THR A 133 19.35 -0.06 10.18
N ILE A 134 19.69 0.89 9.31
CA ILE A 134 20.89 0.81 8.45
C ILE A 134 22.19 0.82 9.26
N VAL A 135 22.23 1.57 10.36
CA VAL A 135 23.40 1.63 11.24
C VAL A 135 23.53 0.34 12.03
N PHE A 136 22.42 -0.20 12.55
CA PHE A 136 22.40 -1.49 13.22
C PHE A 136 22.94 -2.60 12.33
N LEU A 137 22.42 -2.73 11.10
CA LEU A 137 22.87 -3.71 10.12
C LEU A 137 24.36 -3.56 9.82
N PHE A 138 24.83 -2.34 9.58
CA PHE A 138 26.24 -2.07 9.32
C PHE A 138 27.15 -2.44 10.50
N VAL A 139 26.76 -2.12 11.74
CA VAL A 139 27.50 -2.46 12.95
C VAL A 139 27.53 -3.98 13.15
N TYR A 140 26.40 -4.66 12.94
CA TYR A 140 26.29 -6.11 13.06
C TYR A 140 27.18 -6.84 12.04
N LEU A 141 27.07 -6.48 10.75
CA LEU A 141 27.93 -7.02 9.68
C LEU A 141 29.40 -6.73 9.95
N SER A 142 29.75 -5.50 10.37
CA SER A 142 31.12 -5.15 10.75
C SER A 142 31.64 -5.99 11.92
N HIS A 143 30.77 -6.40 12.85
CA HIS A 143 31.14 -7.24 13.97
C HIS A 143 31.45 -8.67 13.52
N LEU A 144 30.58 -9.27 12.70
CA LEU A 144 30.78 -10.60 12.12
C LEU A 144 32.09 -10.67 11.33
N LEU A 145 32.32 -9.70 10.44
CA LEU A 145 33.56 -9.59 9.66
C LEU A 145 34.80 -9.44 10.55
N ARG A 146 34.69 -8.71 11.67
CA ARG A 146 35.82 -8.49 12.58
C ARG A 146 36.14 -9.72 13.44
N ILE A 147 35.15 -10.55 13.75
CA ILE A 147 35.33 -11.83 14.45
C ILE A 147 35.82 -12.92 13.48
N GLY A 148 35.75 -12.67 12.17
CA GLY A 148 36.16 -13.60 11.12
C GLY A 148 35.07 -14.57 10.69
N GLU A 149 33.81 -14.28 11.05
CA GLU A 149 32.63 -15.01 10.60
C GLU A 149 32.13 -14.41 9.27
N GLU A 150 32.99 -14.47 8.25
CA GLU A 150 32.69 -13.96 6.91
C GLU A 150 31.50 -14.71 6.28
N ASP A 151 31.43 -16.04 6.45
CA ASP A 151 30.33 -16.88 5.96
C ASP A 151 28.97 -16.46 6.57
N THR A 152 28.91 -16.22 7.89
CA THR A 152 27.68 -15.77 8.56
C THR A 152 27.31 -14.34 8.17
N ALA A 153 28.29 -13.46 7.92
CA ALA A 153 28.02 -12.12 7.43
C ALA A 153 27.43 -12.15 6.01
N GLU A 154 27.95 -13.04 5.14
CA GLU A 154 27.37 -13.31 3.82
C GLU A 154 25.98 -13.90 3.94
N ASP A 155 25.73 -14.86 4.85
CA ASP A 155 24.40 -15.44 5.08
C ASP A 155 23.39 -14.41 5.59
N VAL A 156 23.80 -13.50 6.50
CA VAL A 156 22.92 -12.43 7.01
C VAL A 156 22.63 -11.39 5.93
N LEU A 157 23.64 -11.02 5.13
CA LEU A 157 23.46 -10.11 4.02
C LEU A 157 22.59 -10.74 2.95
N ALA A 158 22.79 -12.03 2.66
CA ALA A 158 21.96 -12.82 1.77
C ALA A 158 20.54 -12.87 2.31
N ALA A 159 20.30 -13.27 3.56
CA ALA A 159 18.96 -13.29 4.17
C ALA A 159 18.26 -11.92 4.21
N ALA A 160 19.03 -10.83 4.35
CA ALA A 160 18.49 -9.46 4.29
C ALA A 160 18.20 -8.98 2.86
N LEU A 161 18.86 -9.57 1.86
CA LEU A 161 18.69 -9.27 0.44
C LEU A 161 17.86 -10.34 -0.29
N ASP A 162 17.60 -11.48 0.35
CA ASP A 162 16.94 -12.64 -0.24
C ASP A 162 15.48 -12.27 -0.42
N ALA A 163 15.06 -12.30 -1.68
CA ALA A 163 13.68 -12.15 -2.09
C ALA A 163 12.84 -13.41 -1.79
N ASP A 164 13.45 -14.47 -1.24
CA ASP A 164 12.82 -15.74 -0.84
C ASP A 164 12.10 -15.67 0.52
N ARG A 165 11.64 -14.48 0.94
CA ARG A 165 10.50 -14.42 1.88
C ARG A 165 9.30 -14.99 1.12
N GLU A 166 8.53 -15.87 1.76
CA GLU A 166 7.33 -16.48 1.15
C GLU A 166 6.37 -15.42 0.54
N ALA A 167 6.44 -14.17 1.04
CA ALA A 167 5.84 -13.01 0.40
C ALA A 167 6.84 -11.85 0.26
N GLN A 168 6.86 -11.22 -0.90
CA GLN A 168 7.62 -9.98 -1.11
C GLN A 168 7.04 -8.86 -0.24
N PRO A 169 7.88 -7.97 0.34
CA PRO A 169 7.36 -6.83 1.09
C PRO A 169 6.77 -5.77 0.15
N LEU A 170 5.79 -5.02 0.65
CA LEU A 170 5.42 -3.73 0.07
C LEU A 170 6.56 -2.76 0.30
N LEU A 171 7.23 -2.36 -0.78
CA LEU A 171 8.37 -1.47 -0.73
C LEU A 171 8.03 -0.16 -1.43
N VAL A 172 7.99 0.93 -0.67
CA VAL A 172 7.86 2.29 -1.18
C VAL A 172 9.25 2.93 -1.22
N PRO A 173 9.83 3.24 -2.39
CA PRO A 173 11.18 3.77 -2.45
C PRO A 173 11.21 5.21 -1.95
N ARG A 174 12.41 5.69 -1.61
CA ARG A 174 12.63 7.06 -1.10
C ARG A 174 12.05 8.14 -2.00
N GLY A 175 11.51 9.20 -1.39
CA GLY A 175 10.98 10.35 -2.12
C GLY A 175 9.73 10.04 -2.94
N THR A 176 9.00 8.97 -2.58
CA THR A 176 7.75 8.59 -3.23
C THR A 176 6.59 9.32 -2.57
N HIS A 177 5.59 9.64 -3.38
CA HIS A 177 4.33 10.20 -2.91
C HIS A 177 3.19 9.29 -3.33
N VAL A 178 2.46 8.74 -2.36
CA VAL A 178 1.42 7.73 -2.54
C VAL A 178 0.11 8.30 -1.97
N SER A 179 -0.91 8.44 -2.82
CA SER A 179 -2.23 8.94 -2.42
C SER A 179 -3.36 8.30 -3.22
N ASP A 180 -4.61 8.53 -2.80
CA ASP A 180 -5.81 8.02 -3.47
C ASP A 180 -5.89 8.45 -4.94
N ASP A 181 -5.45 9.67 -5.25
CA ASP A 181 -5.55 10.20 -6.60
C ASP A 181 -4.30 9.90 -7.46
N ALA A 182 -3.10 9.86 -6.86
CA ALA A 182 -1.88 9.65 -7.64
C ALA A 182 -0.70 9.03 -6.87
N TRP A 183 -0.15 7.96 -7.44
CA TRP A 183 1.09 7.34 -7.00
C TRP A 183 2.24 7.85 -7.87
N ARG A 184 3.17 8.60 -7.29
CA ARG A 184 4.28 9.23 -8.00
C ARG A 184 5.60 8.67 -7.52
N VAL A 185 6.17 7.80 -8.35
CA VAL A 185 7.46 7.15 -8.13
C VAL A 185 8.46 7.66 -9.16
N SER A 186 9.66 8.03 -8.70
CA SER A 186 10.73 8.45 -9.62
C SER A 186 11.50 7.28 -10.22
N ALA A 187 11.21 6.06 -9.77
CA ALA A 187 11.94 4.83 -10.05
C ALA A 187 11.03 3.79 -10.73
N PRO A 188 11.56 2.60 -11.09
CA PRO A 188 10.75 1.49 -11.55
C PRO A 188 9.64 1.12 -10.56
N ALA A 189 8.56 0.54 -11.05
CA ALA A 189 7.48 0.02 -10.24
C ALA A 189 7.05 -1.36 -10.73
N ARG A 190 6.88 -2.29 -9.79
CA ARG A 190 6.34 -3.63 -9.99
C ARG A 190 5.12 -3.81 -9.09
N ILE A 191 4.03 -4.23 -9.71
CA ILE A 191 2.80 -4.61 -9.04
C ILE A 191 2.67 -6.12 -9.20
N GLY A 192 2.40 -6.81 -8.10
CA GLY A 192 2.17 -8.24 -8.05
C GLY A 192 0.86 -8.68 -8.68
N ASP A 193 0.53 -9.94 -8.43
CA ASP A 193 -0.66 -10.64 -8.89
C ASP A 193 -1.84 -10.40 -7.92
N ASP A 194 -3.07 -10.54 -8.41
CA ASP A 194 -4.32 -10.39 -7.63
C ASP A 194 -4.41 -9.09 -6.80
N CYS A 195 -3.86 -7.99 -7.33
CA CYS A 195 -3.87 -6.70 -6.65
C CYS A 195 -5.12 -5.89 -7.01
N ARG A 196 -5.58 -5.07 -6.08
CA ARG A 196 -6.63 -4.07 -6.34
C ARG A 196 -6.15 -2.68 -5.94
N LEU A 197 -5.82 -1.86 -6.94
CA LEU A 197 -5.22 -0.54 -6.71
C LEU A 197 -6.13 0.59 -7.15
N HIS A 198 -6.08 1.69 -6.40
CA HIS A 198 -6.79 2.92 -6.69
C HIS A 198 -5.78 4.05 -6.92
N GLY A 199 -6.07 4.91 -7.91
CA GLY A 199 -5.29 6.09 -8.21
C GLY A 199 -4.41 5.99 -9.47
N ASN A 200 -3.92 7.15 -9.90
CA ASN A 200 -3.12 7.28 -11.11
C ASN A 200 -1.64 6.96 -10.83
N LEU A 201 -1.13 5.87 -11.39
CA LEU A 201 0.24 5.45 -11.12
C LEU A 201 1.23 5.99 -12.15
N ARG A 202 2.29 6.64 -11.67
CA ARG A 202 3.35 7.26 -12.47
C ARG A 202 4.71 6.76 -12.01
N ALA A 203 5.41 6.06 -12.88
CA ALA A 203 6.72 5.47 -12.60
C ALA A 203 7.72 5.71 -13.74
N GLU A 204 8.99 5.34 -13.53
CA GLU A 204 9.98 5.30 -14.60
C GLU A 204 9.64 4.20 -15.62
N SER A 205 9.51 2.97 -15.16
CA SER A 205 8.97 1.81 -15.86
C SER A 205 7.91 1.17 -14.98
N LEU A 206 6.98 0.45 -15.58
CA LEU A 206 5.89 -0.18 -14.83
C LEU A 206 5.66 -1.62 -15.31
N THR A 207 5.68 -2.56 -14.37
CA THR A 207 5.25 -3.93 -14.61
C THR A 207 4.04 -4.22 -13.74
N VAL A 208 2.92 -4.57 -14.34
CA VAL A 208 1.72 -5.02 -13.64
C VAL A 208 1.64 -6.53 -13.75
N GLY A 209 1.42 -7.19 -12.62
CA GLY A 209 1.14 -8.62 -12.53
C GLY A 209 -0.20 -8.99 -13.14
N ARG A 210 -0.68 -10.17 -12.77
CA ARG A 210 -1.80 -10.87 -13.37
C ARG A 210 -3.02 -10.80 -12.49
N ASP A 211 -4.19 -10.94 -13.09
CA ASP A 211 -5.47 -10.92 -12.37
C ASP A 211 -5.64 -9.63 -11.53
N THR A 212 -4.92 -8.56 -11.90
CA THR A 212 -4.84 -7.32 -11.13
C THR A 212 -5.81 -6.28 -11.70
N THR A 213 -6.54 -5.61 -10.81
CA THR A 213 -7.46 -4.53 -11.19
C THR A 213 -6.89 -3.18 -10.76
N VAL A 214 -6.68 -2.27 -11.72
CA VAL A 214 -6.23 -0.90 -11.45
C VAL A 214 -7.34 0.10 -11.79
N PHE A 215 -7.81 0.81 -10.76
CA PHE A 215 -8.75 1.92 -10.87
C PHE A 215 -8.02 3.24 -11.02
N GLY A 216 -7.48 3.46 -12.22
CA GLY A 216 -6.76 4.69 -12.55
C GLY A 216 -5.94 4.55 -13.82
N SER A 217 -5.34 5.66 -14.25
CA SER A 217 -4.48 5.67 -15.42
C SER A 217 -3.05 5.28 -15.05
N LEU A 218 -2.44 4.45 -15.90
CA LEU A 218 -1.05 4.02 -15.76
C LEU A 218 -0.14 4.82 -16.68
N ARG A 219 0.93 5.38 -16.12
CA ARG A 219 1.89 6.17 -16.88
C ARG A 219 3.34 5.79 -16.56
N ALA A 220 4.07 5.34 -17.57
CA ALA A 220 5.51 5.13 -17.46
C ALA A 220 6.29 6.12 -18.33
N LYS A 221 7.55 6.39 -17.96
CA LYS A 221 8.47 7.14 -18.83
C LYS A 221 9.02 6.25 -19.94
N ASN A 222 9.38 5.01 -19.58
CA ASN A 222 9.97 3.99 -20.43
C ASN A 222 8.91 2.93 -20.74
N ASP A 223 9.21 1.66 -20.46
CA ASP A 223 8.35 0.52 -20.78
C ASP A 223 7.24 0.31 -19.74
N LEU A 224 6.11 -0.22 -20.22
CA LEU A 224 4.95 -0.58 -19.42
C LEU A 224 4.43 -1.95 -19.85
N THR A 225 4.49 -2.92 -18.94
CA THR A 225 4.02 -4.29 -19.17
C THR A 225 2.81 -4.60 -18.31
N VAL A 226 1.81 -5.27 -18.87
CA VAL A 226 0.60 -5.69 -18.15
C VAL A 226 0.44 -7.20 -18.27
N GLY A 227 0.40 -7.90 -17.13
CA GLY A 227 0.21 -9.34 -17.02
C GLY A 227 -1.18 -9.81 -17.46
N ARG A 228 -1.37 -11.14 -17.54
CA ARG A 228 -2.61 -11.72 -18.07
C ARG A 228 -3.84 -11.34 -17.23
N ALA A 229 -5.01 -11.35 -17.85
CA ALA A 229 -6.32 -11.20 -17.19
C ALA A 229 -6.49 -9.95 -16.31
N SER A 230 -5.57 -8.99 -16.38
CA SER A 230 -5.62 -7.76 -15.62
C SER A 230 -6.59 -6.75 -16.25
N GLU A 231 -7.24 -5.95 -15.42
CA GLU A 231 -8.22 -4.95 -15.82
C GLU A 231 -7.71 -3.55 -15.48
N ILE A 232 -7.57 -2.68 -16.50
CA ILE A 232 -7.11 -1.30 -16.31
C ILE A 232 -8.26 -0.36 -16.64
N LYS A 233 -8.84 0.25 -15.59
CA LYS A 233 -9.94 1.22 -15.68
C LYS A 233 -9.42 2.65 -15.85
N GLY A 234 -8.57 2.82 -16.86
CA GLY A 234 -7.96 4.10 -17.17
C GLY A 234 -7.12 4.05 -18.44
N ASP A 235 -6.38 5.12 -18.69
CA ASP A 235 -5.50 5.22 -19.84
C ASP A 235 -4.14 4.58 -19.54
N VAL A 236 -3.53 3.97 -20.55
CA VAL A 236 -2.18 3.41 -20.48
C VAL A 236 -1.27 4.23 -21.38
N THR A 237 -0.33 4.97 -20.78
CA THR A 237 0.54 5.89 -21.53
C THR A 237 2.01 5.69 -21.22
N THR A 238 2.85 5.58 -22.25
CA THR A 238 4.31 5.68 -22.12
C THR A 238 4.85 6.91 -22.83
N ARG A 239 6.01 7.43 -22.39
CA ARG A 239 6.66 8.57 -23.04
C ARG A 239 7.60 8.13 -24.16
N ASN A 240 8.52 7.23 -23.86
CA ASN A 240 9.59 6.77 -24.75
C ASN A 240 9.82 5.26 -24.56
N GLY A 241 8.78 4.45 -24.75
CA GLY A 241 8.89 3.03 -24.50
C GLY A 241 7.77 2.20 -25.11
N THR A 242 7.85 0.91 -24.84
CA THR A 242 6.93 -0.10 -25.35
C THR A 242 5.84 -0.38 -24.33
N VAL A 243 4.59 -0.38 -24.78
CA VAL A 243 3.47 -0.94 -24.01
C VAL A 243 3.26 -2.37 -24.44
N SER A 244 3.44 -3.31 -23.51
CA SER A 244 3.31 -4.75 -23.72
C SER A 244 2.11 -5.29 -22.95
N ILE A 245 1.05 -5.68 -23.66
CA ILE A 245 -0.22 -6.11 -23.07
C ILE A 245 -0.36 -7.63 -23.18
N GLY A 246 -0.51 -8.31 -22.04
CA GLY A 246 -0.66 -9.76 -21.95
C GLY A 246 -2.03 -10.32 -22.37
N PRO A 247 -2.18 -11.65 -22.31
CA PRO A 247 -3.40 -12.32 -22.74
C PRO A 247 -4.58 -12.02 -21.83
N GLY A 248 -5.77 -11.79 -22.40
CA GLY A 248 -6.99 -11.58 -21.63
C GLY A 248 -7.07 -10.24 -20.89
N VAL A 249 -6.10 -9.33 -21.09
CA VAL A 249 -6.14 -7.99 -20.48
C VAL A 249 -7.28 -7.18 -21.07
N HIS A 250 -7.95 -6.41 -20.22
CA HIS A 250 -8.98 -5.46 -20.63
C HIS A 250 -8.59 -4.04 -20.24
N VAL A 251 -8.39 -3.17 -21.23
CA VAL A 251 -8.09 -1.74 -21.04
C VAL A 251 -9.32 -0.92 -21.44
N TRP A 252 -9.92 -0.24 -20.48
CA TRP A 252 -11.12 0.58 -20.71
C TRP A 252 -10.80 1.92 -21.38
N GLY A 253 -9.59 2.46 -21.15
CA GLY A 253 -9.17 3.75 -21.67
C GLY A 253 -8.36 3.69 -22.97
N ASP A 254 -7.70 4.80 -23.27
CA ASP A 254 -6.81 4.95 -24.43
C ASP A 254 -5.42 4.33 -24.15
N ILE A 255 -4.79 3.77 -25.19
CA ILE A 255 -3.39 3.34 -25.13
C ILE A 255 -2.56 4.30 -25.99
N SER A 256 -1.52 4.91 -25.42
CA SER A 256 -0.61 5.80 -26.14
C SER A 256 0.85 5.47 -25.83
N ALA A 257 1.60 5.04 -26.84
CA ALA A 257 3.00 4.66 -26.68
C ALA A 257 3.83 4.91 -27.94
N GLU A 258 5.15 4.76 -27.83
CA GLU A 258 6.02 4.73 -29.01
C GLU A 258 5.81 3.42 -29.78
N ASN A 259 5.92 2.30 -29.07
CA ASN A 259 5.65 0.97 -29.60
C ASN A 259 4.54 0.32 -28.78
N VAL A 260 3.62 -0.38 -29.45
CA VAL A 260 2.54 -1.13 -28.79
C VAL A 260 2.60 -2.59 -29.22
N ALA A 261 2.77 -3.49 -28.26
CA ALA A 261 2.69 -4.94 -28.42
C ALA A 261 1.43 -5.45 -27.72
N LEU A 262 0.43 -5.89 -28.51
CA LEU A 262 -0.86 -6.35 -28.01
C LEU A 262 -1.00 -7.86 -28.17
N HIS A 263 -1.47 -8.53 -27.12
CA HIS A 263 -1.84 -9.93 -27.24
C HIS A 263 -3.12 -10.07 -28.08
N GLU A 264 -3.26 -11.14 -28.85
CA GLU A 264 -4.45 -11.37 -29.69
C GLU A 264 -5.76 -11.45 -28.89
N ASN A 265 -5.66 -11.91 -27.64
CA ASN A 265 -6.75 -12.02 -26.68
C ASN A 265 -6.92 -10.80 -25.76
N ALA A 266 -6.22 -9.69 -26.02
CA ALA A 266 -6.41 -8.45 -25.27
C ALA A 266 -7.56 -7.62 -25.84
N THR A 267 -8.33 -6.98 -24.98
CA THR A 267 -9.43 -6.09 -25.36
C THR A 267 -9.10 -4.66 -24.96
N VAL A 268 -9.32 -3.71 -25.88
CA VAL A 268 -9.13 -2.28 -25.62
C VAL A 268 -10.36 -1.55 -26.12
N ASP A 269 -11.07 -0.87 -25.22
CA ASP A 269 -12.29 -0.14 -25.54
C ASP A 269 -12.01 1.27 -26.06
N GLY A 270 -10.86 1.85 -25.70
CA GLY A 270 -10.43 3.17 -26.15
C GLY A 270 -9.66 3.18 -27.48
N THR A 271 -9.00 4.31 -27.74
CA THR A 271 -8.17 4.53 -28.93
C THR A 271 -6.74 4.08 -28.69
N ILE A 272 -6.18 3.31 -29.62
CA ILE A 272 -4.78 2.93 -29.60
C ILE A 272 -3.97 3.85 -30.50
N ARG A 273 -2.96 4.52 -29.94
CA ARG A 273 -2.01 5.41 -30.62
C ARG A 273 -0.59 4.89 -30.44
N ALA A 274 -0.01 4.37 -31.52
CA ALA A 274 1.40 4.02 -31.60
C ALA A 274 2.12 5.01 -32.51
N SER A 275 3.16 5.70 -32.02
CA SER A 275 3.88 6.68 -32.85
C SER A 275 4.91 6.06 -33.79
N ASN A 276 5.40 4.86 -33.49
CA ASN A 276 6.38 4.14 -34.31
C ASN A 276 5.82 2.81 -34.83
N GLU A 277 5.63 1.83 -33.95
CA GLU A 277 5.24 0.47 -34.37
C GLU A 277 4.12 -0.12 -33.52
N MET A 278 3.25 -0.89 -34.16
CA MET A 278 2.26 -1.74 -33.51
C MET A 278 2.47 -3.19 -33.94
N ARG A 279 2.58 -4.10 -32.96
CA ARG A 279 2.73 -5.55 -33.17
C ARG A 279 1.67 -6.32 -32.42
N MET A 280 1.26 -7.45 -32.99
CA MET A 280 0.47 -8.46 -32.30
C MET A 280 1.37 -9.65 -31.96
N HIS A 281 1.14 -10.26 -30.80
CA HIS A 281 1.86 -11.43 -30.31
C HIS A 281 0.91 -12.40 -29.59
N THR A 282 1.39 -13.62 -29.37
CA THR A 282 0.64 -14.73 -28.76
C THR A 282 1.32 -15.26 -27.49
N ASN A 283 2.40 -14.63 -27.06
CA ASN A 283 3.20 -15.08 -25.92
C ASN A 283 2.81 -14.29 -24.67
N SER A 284 3.08 -14.86 -23.49
CA SER A 284 3.09 -14.08 -22.25
C SER A 284 4.16 -12.98 -22.34
N VAL A 285 3.91 -11.89 -21.62
CA VAL A 285 4.82 -10.72 -21.53
C VAL A 285 5.62 -10.68 -20.23
N LEU A 286 5.18 -11.43 -19.22
CA LEU A 286 5.94 -11.63 -17.99
C LEU A 286 6.85 -12.85 -18.14
N GLU A 287 8.08 -12.75 -17.62
CA GLU A 287 9.10 -13.80 -17.68
C GLU A 287 8.88 -14.89 -16.62
N ASP A 288 8.17 -14.56 -15.53
CA ASP A 288 7.91 -15.45 -14.42
C ASP A 288 6.92 -16.56 -14.80
N VAL A 289 7.06 -17.74 -14.18
CA VAL A 289 6.17 -18.88 -14.43
C VAL A 289 4.76 -18.54 -13.93
N ASP A 290 3.77 -18.97 -14.70
CA ASP A 290 2.38 -18.75 -14.37
C ASP A 290 1.83 -19.95 -13.59
N GLU A 291 2.04 -19.96 -12.28
CA GLU A 291 1.61 -21.09 -11.43
C GLU A 291 0.09 -21.31 -11.51
N ALA A 292 -0.70 -20.23 -11.59
CA ALA A 292 -2.15 -20.32 -11.70
C ALA A 292 -2.60 -20.91 -13.04
N ALA A 293 -1.98 -20.52 -14.16
CA ALA A 293 -2.28 -21.13 -15.46
C ALA A 293 -1.74 -22.55 -15.57
N GLU A 294 -0.59 -22.87 -14.98
CA GLU A 294 -0.08 -24.24 -14.91
C GLU A 294 -1.01 -25.14 -14.09
N ALA A 295 -1.52 -24.65 -12.95
CA ALA A 295 -2.50 -25.36 -12.15
C ALA A 295 -3.81 -25.57 -12.92
N MET A 296 -4.32 -24.54 -13.62
CA MET A 296 -5.52 -24.67 -14.45
C MET A 296 -5.31 -25.61 -15.64
N ALA A 297 -4.16 -25.57 -16.30
CA ALA A 297 -3.81 -26.47 -17.39
C ALA A 297 -3.73 -27.92 -16.91
N ALA A 298 -3.11 -28.17 -15.74
CA ALA A 298 -3.08 -29.49 -15.14
C ALA A 298 -4.48 -30.00 -14.77
N VAL A 299 -5.38 -29.13 -14.29
CA VAL A 299 -6.78 -29.50 -14.02
C VAL A 299 -7.53 -29.81 -15.32
N ALA A 300 -7.32 -29.02 -16.38
CA ALA A 300 -7.93 -29.24 -17.69
C ALA A 300 -7.47 -30.56 -18.33
N ASP A 301 -6.16 -30.88 -18.28
CA ASP A 301 -5.62 -32.15 -18.76
C ASP A 301 -6.22 -33.36 -18.02
N ASN A 302 -6.49 -33.20 -16.72
CA ASN A 302 -7.18 -34.23 -15.93
C ASN A 302 -8.66 -34.38 -16.31
N LEU A 303 -9.35 -33.32 -16.74
CA LEU A 303 -10.74 -33.37 -17.21
C LEU A 303 -10.85 -34.00 -18.60
N ASP A 304 -9.93 -33.69 -19.53
CA ASP A 304 -9.87 -34.30 -20.86
C ASP A 304 -9.52 -35.81 -20.81
N ALA A 305 -8.77 -36.23 -19.78
CA ALA A 305 -8.51 -37.65 -19.50
C ALA A 305 -9.77 -38.40 -19.01
N VAL A 306 -10.79 -37.70 -18.49
CA VAL A 306 -12.05 -38.30 -18.04
C VAL A 306 -13.09 -38.33 -19.16
N GLU A 307 -13.12 -37.33 -20.06
CA GLU A 307 -14.02 -37.33 -21.23
C GLU A 307 -13.63 -38.31 -22.35
N THR A 308 -12.41 -38.86 -22.33
CA THR A 308 -11.99 -39.94 -23.27
C THR A 308 -12.32 -41.36 -22.78
N GLY A 309 -13.06 -41.48 -21.68
CA GLY A 309 -13.45 -42.75 -21.07
C GLY A 309 -14.89 -43.19 -21.35
N GLU A 310 -15.32 -43.36 -22.60
CA GLU A 310 -16.54 -44.12 -22.89
C GLU A 310 -16.37 -45.26 -23.92
N THR A 311 -16.58 -46.46 -23.37
CA THR A 311 -17.04 -47.72 -23.99
C THR A 311 -16.02 -48.67 -24.64
N ASP A 312 -15.71 -49.76 -23.92
CA ASP A 312 -16.02 -51.09 -24.48
C ASP A 312 -16.41 -52.08 -23.37
N ALA A 313 -17.46 -52.84 -23.63
CA ALA A 313 -18.12 -53.78 -22.73
C ALA A 313 -17.78 -55.23 -23.11
N SER A 314 -17.54 -56.10 -22.12
CA SER A 314 -17.98 -57.53 -22.07
C SER A 314 -17.33 -58.23 -20.86
N GLU A 315 -18.11 -58.51 -19.80
CA GLU A 315 -18.78 -59.80 -19.46
C GLU A 315 -17.87 -60.88 -18.84
N HIS A 316 -18.07 -61.19 -17.54
CA HIS A 316 -18.60 -62.48 -17.04
C HIS A 316 -18.74 -62.48 -15.49
N GLU A 317 -20.00 -62.57 -15.03
CA GLU A 317 -20.60 -63.50 -14.03
C GLU A 317 -19.73 -64.09 -12.89
N GLN A 318 -20.16 -64.28 -11.63
CA GLN A 318 -21.47 -64.67 -11.07
C GLN A 318 -21.45 -64.68 -9.51
N GLN A 319 -22.64 -64.52 -8.90
CA GLN A 319 -23.13 -65.09 -7.62
C GLN A 319 -22.58 -64.54 -6.27
N ALA A 320 -23.36 -64.33 -5.20
CA ALA A 320 -24.76 -64.66 -4.89
C ALA A 320 -25.32 -63.77 -3.75
N ALA A 321 -26.65 -63.75 -3.70
CA ALA A 321 -27.58 -63.12 -2.76
C ALA A 321 -27.22 -63.15 -1.26
N THR A 322 -27.72 -62.15 -0.52
CA THR A 322 -28.81 -62.31 0.49
C THR A 322 -29.12 -60.95 1.12
N GLU A 323 -30.32 -60.41 0.88
CA GLU A 323 -31.03 -59.63 1.91
C GLU A 323 -31.96 -60.59 2.67
N PRO A 324 -32.35 -60.26 3.91
CA PRO A 324 -33.73 -59.80 4.02
C PRO A 324 -34.00 -58.69 5.06
N ASN A 325 -34.90 -57.82 4.61
CA ASN A 325 -36.06 -57.20 5.25
C ASN A 325 -35.98 -56.10 6.33
N ALA A 326 -36.65 -55.03 5.90
CA ALA A 326 -37.33 -53.95 6.59
C ALA A 326 -38.48 -54.35 7.54
N ASP A 327 -38.82 -53.37 8.39
CA ASP A 327 -40.13 -52.86 8.83
C ASP A 327 -40.03 -52.46 10.31
N GLU A 328 -40.50 -51.32 10.81
CA GLU A 328 -41.41 -50.27 10.31
C GLU A 328 -41.38 -49.11 11.35
N VAL A 329 -42.06 -48.00 11.01
CA VAL A 329 -42.59 -46.87 11.82
C VAL A 329 -41.85 -45.52 11.90
N ASP A 330 -42.44 -44.58 11.16
CA ASP A 330 -42.35 -43.11 11.10
C ASP A 330 -43.22 -42.46 12.23
N PRO A 331 -43.44 -41.12 12.34
CA PRO A 331 -42.57 -39.92 12.46
C PRO A 331 -42.91 -39.04 13.71
N LEU A 332 -42.26 -37.87 13.79
CA LEU A 332 -42.66 -36.60 14.48
C LEU A 332 -42.27 -36.42 15.96
N GLU A 333 -41.45 -35.40 16.24
CA GLU A 333 -41.82 -34.27 17.12
C GLU A 333 -40.73 -33.17 17.16
N GLN A 334 -41.07 -31.99 16.64
CA GLN A 334 -40.74 -30.67 17.22
C GLN A 334 -42.11 -29.98 17.42
N PRO A 335 -42.25 -28.84 18.12
CA PRO A 335 -41.50 -28.25 19.24
C PRO A 335 -42.47 -27.89 20.41
N THR A 336 -41.97 -27.49 21.59
CA THR A 336 -42.81 -26.69 22.52
C THR A 336 -41.98 -25.66 23.28
N ALA A 337 -42.24 -24.39 22.99
CA ALA A 337 -42.21 -23.32 23.98
C ALA A 337 -43.54 -23.36 24.78
N THR A 338 -43.51 -22.93 26.05
CA THR A 338 -44.46 -21.99 26.68
C THR A 338 -44.08 -21.78 28.15
N GLU A 339 -43.67 -20.55 28.42
CA GLU A 339 -44.06 -19.61 29.50
C GLU A 339 -44.60 -20.09 30.85
N SER A 340 -44.15 -19.43 31.93
CA SER A 340 -44.93 -18.44 32.72
C SER A 340 -44.24 -18.29 34.10
N GLY A 341 -43.72 -17.11 34.47
CA GLY A 341 -44.42 -16.06 35.23
C GLY A 341 -43.96 -16.10 36.71
N SER A 342 -43.87 -15.04 37.51
CA SER A 342 -44.15 -13.60 37.38
C SER A 342 -43.55 -12.86 38.60
N GLU A 343 -43.32 -11.54 38.43
CA GLU A 343 -43.60 -10.43 39.40
C GLU A 343 -42.76 -10.30 40.70
N THR A 344 -42.37 -9.13 41.24
CA THR A 344 -42.70 -7.68 41.14
C THR A 344 -41.43 -6.91 41.63
N ASP A 345 -41.17 -5.62 41.40
CA ASP A 345 -41.98 -4.45 41.77
C ASP A 345 -41.47 -3.15 41.13
N ALA A 346 -42.40 -2.21 40.97
CA ALA A 346 -42.32 -0.98 40.19
C ALA A 346 -41.80 0.24 40.98
N ALA A 347 -41.34 1.26 40.26
CA ALA A 347 -41.73 2.67 40.46
C ALA A 347 -41.22 3.55 39.30
N ASP A 348 -42.16 4.00 38.46
CA ASP A 348 -42.06 5.21 37.66
C ASP A 348 -42.11 6.45 38.56
N GLU A 349 -41.37 7.50 38.23
CA GLU A 349 -41.88 8.88 38.35
C GLU A 349 -41.42 9.72 37.14
N ASP A 350 -42.44 10.30 36.50
CA ASP A 350 -42.45 11.35 35.50
C ASP A 350 -41.73 12.64 35.95
N GLY A 351 -41.29 13.45 34.99
CA GLY A 351 -40.99 14.86 35.27
C GLY A 351 -40.34 15.67 34.15
N ALA A 352 -41.07 15.97 33.09
CA ALA A 352 -40.70 16.98 32.09
C ALA A 352 -41.11 18.40 32.51
N VAL A 353 -40.18 19.38 32.49
CA VAL A 353 -40.28 20.84 32.18
C VAL A 353 -39.03 21.53 32.76
N GLY A 354 -38.40 22.56 32.20
CA GLY A 354 -38.69 23.50 31.13
C GLY A 354 -37.60 24.60 31.08
N ALA A 355 -37.67 25.44 30.05
CA ALA A 355 -36.70 26.48 29.67
C ALA A 355 -36.59 27.70 30.61
N GLY A 356 -35.51 28.49 30.40
CA GLY A 356 -35.33 29.89 30.85
C GLY A 356 -33.97 30.08 31.54
N ALA A 357 -32.95 30.66 30.91
CA ALA A 357 -32.73 32.08 30.61
C ALA A 357 -32.43 32.96 31.84
N ASP A 358 -31.19 33.47 31.84
CA ASP A 358 -30.76 34.84 32.13
C ASP A 358 -30.25 35.27 33.52
N GLU A 359 -29.31 36.23 33.42
CA GLU A 359 -28.75 37.20 34.37
C GLU A 359 -27.48 36.86 35.17
N ALA A 360 -26.35 37.19 34.54
CA ALA A 360 -25.45 38.31 34.88
C ALA A 360 -25.24 38.73 36.35
N SER A 361 -23.96 38.91 36.70
CA SER A 361 -23.53 39.97 37.62
C SER A 361 -22.15 40.52 37.23
N GLU A 362 -22.16 41.80 36.85
CA GLU A 362 -21.03 42.70 36.58
C GLU A 362 -20.39 43.27 37.85
N GLN A 363 -19.12 43.73 37.72
CA GLN A 363 -18.58 45.05 38.12
C GLN A 363 -17.06 45.09 37.80
N GLN A 364 -16.58 45.84 36.77
CA GLN A 364 -16.23 47.30 36.66
C GLN A 364 -14.91 47.68 37.39
N GLU A 365 -13.96 48.51 36.92
CA GLU A 365 -13.88 49.71 36.03
C GLU A 365 -12.54 49.70 35.23
N ALA A 366 -12.40 50.07 33.94
CA ALA A 366 -12.56 51.33 33.20
C ALA A 366 -11.50 52.43 33.46
N THR A 367 -10.71 52.81 32.43
CA THR A 367 -10.48 54.21 31.97
C THR A 367 -9.67 54.27 30.66
N THR A 368 -10.27 54.85 29.61
CA THR A 368 -9.67 55.69 28.54
C THR A 368 -10.44 57.03 28.58
N PRO A 369 -10.10 58.15 27.89
CA PRO A 369 -9.42 58.27 26.59
C PRO A 369 -8.45 59.48 26.48
N THR A 370 -7.89 59.77 25.29
CA THR A 370 -8.07 61.03 24.53
C THR A 370 -7.14 61.05 23.30
N ALA A 371 -7.69 61.47 22.16
CA ALA A 371 -7.03 61.72 20.89
C ALA A 371 -6.57 63.17 20.77
N GLU A 372 -5.52 63.46 19.99
CA GLU A 372 -5.41 64.73 19.26
C GLU A 372 -4.41 64.63 18.08
N THR A 373 -4.76 65.38 17.04
CA THR A 373 -4.25 65.51 15.67
C THR A 373 -3.30 66.71 15.54
N ASP A 374 -2.39 66.70 14.54
CA ASP A 374 -1.90 67.87 13.75
C ASP A 374 -1.01 67.33 12.60
N ALA A 375 -1.34 67.46 11.30
CA ALA A 375 -1.19 68.62 10.38
C ALA A 375 0.29 69.05 10.18
N ALA A 376 0.97 68.76 9.07
CA ALA A 376 0.92 69.32 7.69
C ALA A 376 1.99 70.42 7.44
N ASP A 377 2.41 70.52 6.16
CA ASP A 377 3.25 71.53 5.49
C ASP A 377 4.79 71.42 5.59
N ASP A 378 5.58 71.75 4.56
CA ASP A 378 5.44 71.72 3.10
C ASP A 378 6.86 72.01 2.52
N ASP A 379 7.01 71.68 1.23
CA ASP A 379 7.76 72.41 0.21
C ASP A 379 9.26 72.21 -0.16
N ASP A 380 9.36 72.15 -1.51
CA ASP A 380 10.40 72.59 -2.45
C ASP A 380 11.75 71.85 -2.60
N ALA A 381 12.34 71.65 -3.78
CA ALA A 381 11.94 71.79 -5.19
C ALA A 381 13.16 71.44 -6.09
N GLN A 382 12.89 70.86 -7.27
CA GLN A 382 13.63 70.98 -8.55
C GLN A 382 15.06 70.39 -8.66
N GLY A 383 15.48 69.76 -9.76
CA GLY A 383 14.86 69.51 -11.07
C GLY A 383 15.92 69.09 -12.11
N SER A 384 15.44 68.64 -13.29
CA SER A 384 16.13 68.55 -14.60
C SER A 384 17.29 67.55 -14.74
N GLY A 385 17.43 66.72 -15.79
CA GLY A 385 16.77 66.54 -17.08
C GLY A 385 17.26 65.19 -17.67
N GLY A 386 16.48 64.47 -18.50
CA GLY A 386 16.56 64.48 -19.97
C GLY A 386 17.84 63.79 -20.49
N ASP A 387 17.90 62.98 -21.54
CA ASP A 387 16.99 62.37 -22.53
C ASP A 387 17.93 61.51 -23.42
N ALA A 388 17.39 60.43 -24.02
CA ALA A 388 17.84 59.80 -25.27
C ALA A 388 19.30 59.24 -25.37
N SER A 389 19.63 58.19 -26.12
CA SER A 389 18.91 57.29 -27.02
C SER A 389 19.87 56.17 -27.47
N GLU A 390 19.28 55.01 -27.79
CA GLU A 390 19.56 54.10 -28.92
C GLU A 390 21.03 53.74 -29.32
N THR A 391 21.45 52.48 -29.09
CA THR A 391 21.52 51.34 -30.05
C THR A 391 22.93 51.12 -30.65
N PRO A 392 23.21 50.06 -31.45
CA PRO A 392 23.40 48.68 -30.98
C PRO A 392 24.66 48.02 -31.59
N ASP A 393 25.11 46.90 -31.03
CA ASP A 393 25.49 45.65 -31.75
C ASP A 393 25.83 44.55 -30.74
#